data_AF-A0A845R828-F1
#
_entry.id   AF-A0A845R828-F1
#
_cell.length_a   1.000
_cell.length_b   1.000
_cell.length_c   1.000
_cell.angle_alpha   90.00
_cell.angle_beta   90.00
_cell.angle_gamma   90.00
#
_symmetry.space_group_name_H-M   'P 1'
#
loop_
_entity.id
_entity.type
_entity.pdbx_description
1 polymer ?
#
loop_
_entity_poly.entity_id
_entity_poly.type
_entity_poly.pdbx_seq_one_letter_code
_entity_poly.pdbx_strand_id
1 'polypeptide(L)'
;MSWYRRILLIVLAVMIAGFGIATLAAGGREGMEYRDTLLRFTQEGEVRRYTGRVDGKRAEFTVRPGGRVEYRWGEEVYGPYQVAEDPSAAPERYMTGLEIRQGDQILFRGGLSSGMWPILYGEDGEPTEILNITYSTSGGKVYDSNGRELTLRDLHEPGLTTVAKLVLQMPELTHRGSFALYLLVTLLAAFNIFQICCPGLMFRWSIMWHVRDPAAAEPSEWYIFMERAEWVILTGVAAVLYWLALTTIN
;
A
#
# COMPACT_ATOMS: atom_id res chain seq x y z
N MET A 1 -16.37 -38.67 8.10
CA MET A 1 -15.29 -37.68 7.92
C MET A 1 -14.09 -38.10 8.76
N SER A 2 -12.91 -38.30 8.17
CA SER A 2 -11.71 -38.68 8.94
C SER A 2 -11.20 -37.52 9.81
N TRP A 3 -10.47 -37.84 10.88
CA TRP A 3 -9.90 -36.84 11.81
C TRP A 3 -9.02 -35.82 11.08
N TYR A 4 -8.21 -36.31 10.13
CA TYR A 4 -7.34 -35.52 9.26
C TYR A 4 -8.09 -34.41 8.49
N ARG A 5 -9.21 -34.76 7.85
CA ARG A 5 -10.02 -33.78 7.10
C ARG A 5 -10.65 -32.74 8.01
N ARG A 6 -11.10 -33.14 9.19
CA ARG A 6 -11.67 -32.20 10.18
C ARG A 6 -10.63 -31.16 10.60
N ILE A 7 -9.38 -31.56 10.81
CA ILE A 7 -8.30 -30.62 11.16
C ILE A 7 -8.03 -29.66 10.03
N LEU A 8 -7.86 -30.14 8.80
CA LEU A 8 -7.63 -29.25 7.65
C LEU A 8 -8.76 -28.23 7.47
N LEU A 9 -10.01 -28.65 7.63
CA LEU A 9 -11.16 -27.74 7.56
C LEU A 9 -11.15 -26.69 8.68
N ILE A 10 -10.82 -27.09 9.92
CA ILE A 10 -10.69 -26.14 11.04
C ILE A 10 -9.56 -25.15 10.75
N VAL A 11 -8.41 -25.60 10.28
CA VAL A 11 -7.27 -24.73 9.92
C VAL A 11 -7.67 -23.73 8.84
N LEU A 12 -8.30 -24.19 7.75
CA LEU A 12 -8.79 -23.31 6.68
C LEU A 12 -9.82 -22.29 7.20
N ALA A 13 -10.78 -22.72 8.02
CA ALA A 13 -11.78 -21.83 8.61
C ALA A 13 -11.15 -20.77 9.54
N VAL A 14 -10.19 -21.17 10.38
CA VAL A 14 -9.44 -20.26 11.26
C VAL A 14 -8.62 -19.27 10.43
N MET A 15 -7.98 -19.70 9.33
CA MET A 15 -7.26 -18.79 8.45
C MET A 15 -8.20 -17.77 7.80
N ILE A 16 -9.31 -18.20 7.20
CA ILE A 16 -10.29 -17.28 6.60
C ILE A 16 -10.76 -16.24 7.63
N ALA A 17 -11.19 -16.68 8.82
CA ALA A 17 -11.67 -15.79 9.86
C ALA A 17 -10.57 -14.86 10.40
N GLY A 18 -9.40 -15.41 10.72
CA GLY A 18 -8.28 -14.66 11.30
C GLY A 18 -7.73 -13.61 10.34
N PHE A 19 -7.48 -13.99 9.09
CA PHE A 19 -7.05 -13.05 8.06
C PHE A 19 -8.16 -12.07 7.66
N GLY A 20 -9.42 -12.48 7.65
CA GLY A 20 -10.54 -11.57 7.40
C GLY A 20 -10.64 -10.46 8.45
N ILE A 21 -10.50 -10.81 9.74
CA ILE A 21 -10.45 -9.83 10.83
C ILE A 21 -9.21 -8.93 10.67
N ALA A 22 -8.04 -9.49 10.34
CA ALA A 22 -6.82 -8.72 10.14
C ALA A 22 -6.93 -7.74 8.96
N THR A 23 -7.48 -8.18 7.82
CA THR A 23 -7.72 -7.35 6.64
C THR A 23 -8.75 -6.26 6.93
N LEU A 24 -9.83 -6.55 7.66
CA LEU A 24 -10.78 -5.51 8.08
C LEU A 24 -10.14 -4.49 9.05
N ALA A 25 -9.34 -4.97 9.99
CA ALA A 25 -8.62 -4.12 10.94
C ALA A 25 -7.53 -3.27 10.25
N ALA A 26 -6.96 -3.75 9.15
CA ALA A 26 -5.98 -3.03 8.33
C ALA A 26 -6.67 -2.06 7.35
N GLY A 27 -7.79 -2.46 6.76
CA GLY A 27 -8.61 -1.63 5.85
C GLY A 27 -9.32 -0.47 6.56
N GLY A 28 -9.71 -0.64 7.84
CA GLY A 28 -10.29 0.44 8.65
C GLY A 28 -9.28 1.48 9.15
N ARG A 29 -8.00 1.38 8.75
CA ARG A 29 -6.93 2.33 9.11
C ARG A 29 -6.54 3.12 7.88
N GLU A 30 -7.41 4.03 7.47
CA GLU A 30 -7.16 4.97 6.38
C GLU A 30 -5.98 5.90 6.73
N GLY A 31 -5.06 6.05 5.79
CA GLY A 31 -3.90 6.91 5.97
C GLY A 31 -3.22 7.27 4.66
N MET A 32 -2.41 8.31 4.69
CA MET A 32 -1.59 8.74 3.57
C MET A 32 -0.34 7.86 3.51
N GLU A 33 -0.06 7.26 2.36
CA GLU A 33 1.24 6.62 2.13
C GLU A 33 2.35 7.68 2.03
N TYR A 34 3.40 7.51 2.83
CA TYR A 34 4.60 8.35 2.85
C TYR A 34 5.83 7.54 3.22
N ARG A 35 6.81 7.46 2.31
CA ARG A 35 8.10 6.76 2.47
C ARG A 35 7.94 5.35 3.08
N ASP A 36 7.19 4.48 2.39
CA ASP A 36 6.88 3.10 2.78
C ASP A 36 6.07 2.94 4.09
N THR A 37 5.49 4.03 4.59
CA THR A 37 4.72 4.03 5.84
C THR A 37 3.36 4.66 5.65
N LEU A 38 2.37 4.20 6.41
CA LEU A 38 1.01 4.71 6.33
C LEU A 38 0.79 5.71 7.48
N LEU A 39 0.67 6.98 7.14
CA LEU A 39 0.41 8.07 8.08
C LEU A 39 -1.10 8.17 8.31
N ARG A 40 -1.54 7.87 9.53
CA ARG A 40 -2.93 7.93 9.95
C ARG A 40 -3.47 9.35 9.79
N PHE A 41 -4.55 9.48 9.04
CA PHE A 41 -5.29 10.73 8.93
C PHE A 41 -6.15 10.98 10.18
N THR A 42 -6.16 12.21 10.67
CA THR A 42 -7.03 12.68 11.73
C THR A 42 -7.40 14.13 11.46
N GLN A 43 -8.68 14.45 11.53
CA GLN A 43 -9.17 15.80 11.34
C GLN A 43 -9.68 16.34 12.68
N GLU A 44 -9.03 17.39 13.18
CA GLU A 44 -9.43 18.15 14.37
C GLU A 44 -9.97 19.50 13.90
N GLY A 45 -11.29 19.58 13.66
CA GLY A 45 -11.93 20.78 13.10
C GLY A 45 -11.49 21.03 11.65
N GLU A 46 -10.89 22.19 11.39
CA GLU A 46 -10.33 22.56 10.08
C GLU A 46 -8.86 22.13 9.90
N VAL A 47 -8.22 21.62 10.97
CA VAL A 47 -6.83 21.17 10.93
C VAL A 47 -6.78 19.69 10.58
N ARG A 48 -6.02 19.36 9.54
CA ARG A 48 -5.77 17.99 9.08
C ARG A 48 -4.40 17.55 9.56
N ARG A 49 -4.34 16.41 10.25
CA ARG A 49 -3.10 15.85 10.80
C ARG A 49 -2.87 14.46 10.21
N TYR A 50 -1.66 14.19 9.74
CA TYR A 50 -1.23 12.88 9.27
C TYR A 50 -0.11 12.38 10.18
N THR A 51 -0.36 11.32 10.95
CA THR A 51 0.56 10.85 12.00
C THR A 51 1.02 9.42 11.76
N GLY A 52 2.31 9.15 11.93
CA GLY A 52 2.83 7.79 11.83
C GLY A 52 4.25 7.68 12.33
N ARG A 53 4.96 6.67 11.85
CA ARG A 53 6.38 6.50 12.13
C ARG A 53 7.13 6.32 10.82
N VAL A 54 8.12 7.17 10.59
CA VAL A 54 9.05 7.11 9.45
C VAL A 54 10.43 6.85 10.05
N ASP A 55 11.11 5.79 9.59
CA ASP A 55 12.43 5.37 10.09
C ASP A 55 12.50 5.23 11.63
N GLY A 56 11.44 4.66 12.21
CA GLY A 56 11.33 4.40 13.65
C GLY A 56 11.02 5.61 14.53
N LYS A 57 11.08 6.84 13.98
CA LYS A 57 10.71 8.07 14.70
C LYS A 57 9.29 8.50 14.38
N ARG A 58 8.67 9.25 15.29
CA ARG A 58 7.32 9.81 15.10
C ARG A 58 7.35 10.86 14.00
N ALA A 59 6.54 10.67 12.96
CA ALA A 59 6.38 11.61 11.85
C ALA A 59 4.97 12.19 11.88
N GLU A 60 4.84 13.50 11.68
CA GLU A 60 3.56 14.20 11.75
C GLU A 60 3.52 15.37 10.76
N PHE A 61 2.61 15.29 9.78
CA PHE A 61 2.22 16.44 8.97
C PHE A 61 1.01 17.12 9.61
N THR A 62 1.10 18.44 9.77
CA THR A 62 -0.02 19.28 10.21
C THR A 62 -0.35 20.26 9.10
N VAL A 63 -1.53 20.14 8.53
CA VAL A 63 -2.06 21.02 7.49
C VAL A 63 -3.15 21.89 8.11
N ARG A 64 -2.88 23.19 8.20
CA ARG A 64 -3.82 24.19 8.72
C ARG A 64 -4.64 24.83 7.59
N PRO A 65 -5.81 25.40 7.90
CA PRO A 65 -6.57 26.18 6.92
C PRO A 65 -5.72 27.31 6.33
N GLY A 66 -5.94 27.62 5.05
CA GLY A 66 -5.16 28.62 4.33
C GLY A 66 -3.82 28.11 3.77
N GLY A 67 -3.59 26.79 3.70
CA GLY A 67 -2.45 26.21 2.97
C GLY A 67 -1.12 26.16 3.74
N ARG A 68 -1.15 26.34 5.06
CA ARG A 68 0.06 26.21 5.90
C ARG A 68 0.30 24.75 6.27
N VAL A 69 1.49 24.24 5.97
CA VAL A 69 1.93 22.87 6.25
C VAL A 69 3.16 22.87 7.14
N GLU A 70 3.13 22.08 8.20
CA GLU A 70 4.27 21.81 9.07
C GLU A 70 4.54 20.31 9.07
N TYR A 71 5.81 19.93 8.99
CA TYR A 71 6.22 18.54 9.12
C TYR A 71 7.15 18.38 10.32
N ARG A 72 6.84 17.43 11.18
CA ARG A 72 7.67 17.08 12.33
C ARG A 72 8.15 15.65 12.20
N TRP A 73 9.45 15.44 12.38
CA TRP A 73 10.07 14.12 12.41
C TRP A 73 10.94 13.98 13.66
N GLY A 74 10.44 13.24 14.66
CA GLY A 74 11.04 13.20 15.99
C GLY A 74 11.01 14.58 16.66
N GLU A 75 12.20 15.10 16.99
CA GLU A 75 12.39 16.45 17.54
C GLU A 75 12.62 17.51 16.45
N GLU A 76 12.79 17.10 15.18
CA GLU A 76 13.04 18.01 14.08
C GLU A 76 11.73 18.53 13.49
N VAL A 77 11.70 19.83 13.18
CA VAL A 77 10.55 20.52 12.59
C VAL A 77 10.97 21.18 11.28
N TYR A 78 10.17 20.96 10.25
CA TYR A 78 10.32 21.50 8.90
C TYR A 78 9.11 22.37 8.55
N GLY A 79 9.38 23.43 7.79
CA GLY A 79 8.42 24.50 7.54
C GLY A 79 8.44 25.58 8.64
N PRO A 80 7.35 26.35 8.81
CA PRO A 80 6.07 26.21 8.11
C PRO A 80 6.21 26.55 6.62
N TYR A 81 5.69 25.67 5.78
CA TYR A 81 5.51 25.92 4.36
C TYR A 81 4.14 26.56 4.14
N GLN A 82 4.10 27.56 3.29
CA GLN A 82 2.88 28.26 2.90
C GLN A 82 2.63 27.98 1.42
N VAL A 83 1.58 27.23 1.13
CA VAL A 83 1.15 26.95 -0.24
C VAL A 83 -0.02 27.87 -0.56
N ALA A 84 0.11 28.63 -1.64
CA ALA A 84 -0.96 29.47 -2.18
C ALA A 84 -1.22 29.07 -3.63
N GLU A 85 -2.49 29.04 -4.02
CA GLU A 85 -2.86 28.83 -5.42
C GLU A 85 -2.63 30.14 -6.19
N ASP A 86 -1.84 30.06 -7.26
CA ASP A 86 -1.55 31.18 -8.16
C ASP A 86 -1.74 30.70 -9.61
N PRO A 87 -2.92 30.91 -10.20
CA PRO A 87 -3.21 30.49 -11.57
C PRO A 87 -2.26 31.09 -12.62
N SER A 88 -1.59 32.20 -12.32
CA SER A 88 -0.63 32.83 -13.25
C SER A 88 0.71 32.10 -13.32
N ALA A 89 1.03 31.28 -12.32
CA ALA A 89 2.24 30.47 -12.27
C ALA A 89 2.13 29.15 -13.06
N ALA A 90 0.92 28.78 -13.50
CA ALA A 90 0.71 27.54 -14.26
C ALA A 90 1.30 27.67 -15.67
N PRO A 91 2.25 26.81 -16.08
CA PRO A 91 2.80 26.82 -17.44
C PRO A 91 1.73 26.40 -18.47
N GLU A 92 0.82 25.51 -18.08
CA GLU A 92 -0.25 25.00 -18.94
C GLU A 92 -1.63 25.09 -18.29
N ARG A 93 -2.68 25.33 -19.10
CA ARG A 93 -4.07 25.59 -18.64
C ARG A 93 -4.74 24.45 -17.87
N TYR A 94 -4.25 23.21 -17.99
CA TYR A 94 -4.79 22.05 -17.28
C TYR A 94 -4.06 21.76 -15.98
N MET A 95 -3.04 22.56 -15.61
CA MET A 95 -2.30 22.44 -14.37
C MET A 95 -2.82 23.42 -13.32
N THR A 96 -2.68 23.07 -12.05
CA THR A 96 -2.98 23.97 -10.93
C THR A 96 -1.74 24.80 -10.64
N GLY A 97 -1.80 26.10 -10.91
CA GLY A 97 -0.70 27.02 -10.60
C GLY A 97 -0.59 27.27 -9.09
N LEU A 98 0.62 27.26 -8.56
CA LEU A 98 0.86 27.39 -7.13
C LEU A 98 2.20 28.06 -6.81
N GLU A 99 2.26 28.66 -5.62
CA GLU A 99 3.46 29.19 -5.00
C GLU A 99 3.67 28.50 -3.65
N ILE A 100 4.88 27.99 -3.42
CA ILE A 100 5.31 27.44 -2.13
C ILE A 100 6.34 28.38 -1.53
N ARG A 101 6.06 28.91 -0.35
CA ARG A 101 6.95 29.78 0.41
C ARG A 101 7.36 29.13 1.72
N GLN A 102 8.54 29.48 2.21
CA GLN A 102 8.96 29.20 3.58
C GLN A 102 9.39 30.53 4.21
N GLY A 103 8.55 31.04 5.11
CA GLY A 103 8.69 32.42 5.59
C GLY A 103 8.58 33.43 4.45
N ASP A 104 9.60 34.28 4.29
CA ASP A 104 9.66 35.29 3.23
C ASP A 104 10.26 34.78 1.92
N GLN A 105 10.87 33.60 1.92
CA GLN A 105 11.52 33.02 0.75
C GLN A 105 10.51 32.23 -0.10
N ILE A 106 10.48 32.50 -1.41
CA ILE A 106 9.76 31.68 -2.38
C ILE A 106 10.66 30.48 -2.70
N LEU A 107 10.20 29.27 -2.37
CA LEU A 107 10.92 28.03 -2.67
C LEU A 107 10.55 27.48 -4.04
N PHE A 108 9.31 27.69 -4.47
CA PHE A 108 8.83 27.22 -5.76
C PHE A 108 7.64 28.05 -6.25
N ARG A 109 7.58 28.25 -7.56
CA ARG A 109 6.45 28.85 -8.26
C ARG A 109 6.31 28.14 -9.61
N GLY A 110 5.12 27.63 -9.91
CA GLY A 110 4.90 26.80 -11.10
C GLY A 110 3.54 26.12 -11.11
N GLY A 111 3.40 25.05 -11.90
CA GLY A 111 2.19 24.24 -12.00
C GLY A 111 2.32 22.85 -11.37
N LEU A 112 1.23 22.34 -10.80
CA LEU A 112 1.08 20.94 -10.39
C LEU A 112 0.20 20.20 -11.40
N SER A 113 0.70 19.08 -11.93
CA SER A 113 -0.12 18.18 -12.73
C SER A 113 -1.10 17.40 -11.86
N SER A 114 -2.35 17.31 -12.30
CA SER A 114 -3.37 16.47 -11.67
C SER A 114 -3.38 15.10 -12.34
N GLY A 115 -2.83 14.08 -11.68
CA GLY A 115 -2.72 12.72 -12.20
C GLY A 115 -2.26 11.72 -11.14
N MET A 116 -2.14 10.44 -11.53
CA MET A 116 -1.71 9.33 -10.64
C MET A 116 -0.34 9.60 -9.98
N TRP A 117 0.54 10.31 -10.69
CA TRP A 117 1.85 10.75 -10.22
C TRP A 117 1.92 12.28 -10.34
N PRO A 118 1.57 13.04 -9.30
CA PRO A 118 1.62 14.50 -9.37
C PRO A 118 3.08 14.96 -9.49
N ILE A 119 3.36 15.77 -10.51
CA ILE A 119 4.68 16.32 -10.81
C ILE A 119 4.59 17.86 -10.77
N LEU A 120 5.61 18.49 -10.20
CA LEU A 120 5.77 19.94 -10.23
C LEU A 120 6.46 20.35 -11.53
N TYR A 121 5.92 21.35 -12.20
CA TYR A 121 6.46 21.97 -13.39
C TYR A 121 6.82 23.42 -13.09
N GLY A 122 8.03 23.84 -13.42
CA GLY A 122 8.42 25.25 -13.30
C GLY A 122 7.59 26.15 -14.22
N GLU A 123 7.71 27.46 -14.05
CA GLU A 123 7.08 28.45 -14.96
C GLU A 123 7.57 28.30 -16.41
N ASP A 124 8.75 27.72 -16.61
CA ASP A 124 9.35 27.39 -17.90
C ASP A 124 8.73 26.15 -18.57
N GLY A 125 7.88 25.41 -17.86
CA GLY A 125 7.26 24.17 -18.34
C GLY A 125 8.16 22.93 -18.17
N GLU A 126 9.33 23.07 -17.54
CA GLU A 126 10.21 21.93 -17.27
C GLU A 126 9.81 21.23 -15.96
N PRO A 127 9.81 19.88 -15.91
CA PRO A 127 9.50 19.14 -14.70
C PRO A 127 10.60 19.35 -13.65
N THR A 128 10.21 19.82 -12.46
CA THR A 128 11.11 20.04 -11.33
C THR A 128 11.39 18.72 -10.61
N GLU A 129 12.68 18.33 -10.61
CA GLU A 129 13.28 17.15 -9.94
C GLU A 129 12.38 15.91 -9.85
N ILE A 130 12.28 15.20 -10.98
CA ILE A 130 11.63 13.87 -11.05
C ILE A 130 12.41 12.82 -10.21
N LEU A 131 13.70 13.06 -9.94
CA LEU A 131 14.61 12.11 -9.28
C LEU A 131 15.76 12.85 -8.56
N ASN A 132 15.64 13.11 -7.25
CA ASN A 132 16.83 13.31 -6.42
C ASN A 132 17.49 11.94 -6.19
N ILE A 133 18.36 11.58 -7.12
CA ILE A 133 19.18 10.37 -7.02
C ILE A 133 20.21 10.63 -5.93
N THR A 134 19.92 10.13 -4.74
CA THR A 134 20.88 10.11 -3.63
C THR A 134 21.69 8.82 -3.72
N TYR A 135 23.01 8.93 -3.62
CA TYR A 135 23.90 7.78 -3.55
C TYR A 135 24.59 7.72 -2.20
N SER A 136 24.61 6.52 -1.61
CA SER A 136 25.24 6.26 -0.32
C SER A 136 26.63 5.65 -0.53
N THR A 137 27.61 6.16 0.20
CA THR A 137 28.95 5.56 0.25
C THR A 137 29.04 4.53 1.37
N SER A 138 29.99 3.59 1.30
CA SER A 138 30.16 2.53 2.31
C SER A 138 30.43 3.04 3.73
N GLY A 139 30.79 4.32 3.86
CA GLY A 139 30.93 5.04 5.14
C GLY A 139 29.65 5.66 5.70
N GLY A 140 28.47 5.39 5.12
CA GLY A 140 27.18 5.85 5.64
C GLY A 140 26.82 7.32 5.36
N LYS A 141 27.61 8.00 4.53
CA LYS A 141 27.30 9.37 4.05
C LYS A 141 26.45 9.29 2.78
N VAL A 142 25.42 10.13 2.71
CA VAL A 142 24.53 10.21 1.55
C VAL A 142 24.81 11.53 0.85
N TYR A 143 25.01 11.49 -0.46
CA TYR A 143 25.26 12.67 -1.29
C TYR A 143 24.09 12.89 -2.24
N ASP A 144 23.80 14.18 -2.49
CA ASP A 144 22.87 14.61 -3.52
C ASP A 144 23.49 14.44 -4.93
N SER A 145 22.65 14.46 -5.95
CA SER A 145 23.01 14.48 -7.38
C SER A 145 24.00 15.60 -7.73
N ASN A 146 23.96 16.71 -6.98
CA ASN A 146 24.88 17.84 -7.08
C ASN A 146 26.19 17.67 -6.29
N GLY A 147 26.44 16.51 -5.67
CA GLY A 147 27.66 16.19 -4.92
C GLY A 147 27.73 16.81 -3.52
N ARG A 148 26.64 17.40 -3.02
CA ARG A 148 26.54 17.93 -1.66
C ARG A 148 26.30 16.79 -0.67
N GLU A 149 27.07 16.75 0.42
CA GLU A 149 26.81 15.82 1.53
C GLU A 149 25.47 16.19 2.18
N LEU A 150 24.50 15.29 2.12
CA LEU A 150 23.18 15.45 2.72
C LEU A 150 23.29 15.04 4.19
N THR A 151 22.93 15.96 5.08
CA THR A 151 22.80 15.67 6.50
C THR A 151 21.57 14.80 6.72
N LEU A 152 21.51 14.07 7.83
CA LEU A 152 20.32 13.29 8.22
C LEU A 152 19.03 14.12 8.21
N ARG A 153 19.15 15.43 8.50
CA ARG A 153 18.08 16.43 8.39
C ARG A 153 17.65 16.70 6.96
N ASP A 154 18.58 16.84 6.02
CA ASP A 154 18.26 17.13 4.61
C ASP A 154 17.59 15.91 3.95
N LEU A 155 17.96 14.71 4.38
CA LEU A 155 17.34 13.47 3.92
C LEU A 155 15.87 13.35 4.32
N HIS A 156 15.46 13.91 5.47
CA HIS A 156 14.09 13.82 5.99
C HIS A 156 13.23 15.04 5.66
N GLU A 157 13.76 16.02 4.93
CA GLU A 157 12.96 17.14 4.45
C GLU A 157 11.84 16.62 3.52
N PRO A 158 10.59 17.10 3.70
CA PRO A 158 9.50 16.69 2.82
C PRO A 158 9.69 17.33 1.45
N GLY A 159 9.52 16.55 0.38
CA GLY A 159 9.55 17.08 -0.97
C GLY A 159 8.46 18.12 -1.20
N LEU A 160 8.77 19.16 -1.96
CA LEU A 160 7.84 20.25 -2.30
C LEU A 160 6.55 19.73 -2.95
N THR A 161 6.67 18.68 -3.77
CA THR A 161 5.53 17.98 -4.38
C THR A 161 4.61 17.35 -3.34
N THR A 162 5.15 16.78 -2.26
CA THR A 162 4.35 16.21 -1.15
C THR A 162 3.59 17.31 -0.42
N VAL A 163 4.25 18.45 -0.15
CA VAL A 163 3.64 19.62 0.51
C VAL A 163 2.53 20.22 -0.35
N ALA A 164 2.76 20.38 -1.66
CA ALA A 164 1.75 20.86 -2.60
C ALA A 164 0.54 19.90 -2.69
N LYS A 165 0.80 18.59 -2.79
CA LYS A 165 -0.24 17.55 -2.79
C LYS A 165 -1.11 17.66 -1.55
N LEU A 166 -0.52 17.69 -0.35
CA LEU A 166 -1.24 17.80 0.93
C LEU A 166 -2.24 18.96 0.99
N VAL A 167 -1.93 20.09 0.34
CA VAL A 167 -2.80 21.28 0.33
C VAL A 167 -3.84 21.23 -0.78
N LEU A 168 -3.41 20.98 -2.02
CA LEU A 168 -4.23 21.14 -3.23
C LEU A 168 -5.02 19.87 -3.61
N GLN A 169 -4.39 18.71 -3.46
CA GLN A 169 -4.96 17.41 -3.82
C GLN A 169 -5.03 16.57 -2.55
N MET A 170 -6.18 16.60 -1.86
CA MET A 170 -6.38 15.79 -0.66
C MET A 170 -5.88 14.37 -0.95
N PRO A 171 -4.82 13.90 -0.25
CA PRO A 171 -4.15 12.67 -0.63
C PRO A 171 -5.14 11.51 -0.59
N GLU A 172 -5.09 10.66 -1.61
CA GLU A 172 -5.88 9.42 -1.60
C GLU A 172 -5.53 8.65 -0.33
N LEU A 173 -6.55 8.36 0.47
CA LEU A 173 -6.42 7.61 1.71
C LEU A 173 -6.24 6.15 1.32
N THR A 174 -4.97 5.76 1.19
CA THR A 174 -4.55 4.39 0.90
C THR A 174 -4.81 3.51 2.12
N HIS A 175 -5.10 2.22 1.90
CA HIS A 175 -5.36 1.28 2.99
C HIS A 175 -4.29 0.20 3.02
N ARG A 176 -3.95 -0.27 4.21
CA ARG A 176 -3.01 -1.38 4.33
C ARG A 176 -3.76 -2.69 4.11
N GLY A 177 -3.24 -3.55 3.25
CA GLY A 177 -3.79 -4.86 2.94
C GLY A 177 -4.77 -4.81 1.76
N SER A 178 -4.56 -5.68 0.79
CA SER A 178 -5.42 -5.74 -0.39
C SER A 178 -6.65 -6.59 -0.12
N PHE A 179 -7.81 -5.93 -0.01
CA PHE A 179 -9.09 -6.64 0.11
C PHE A 179 -9.34 -7.58 -1.09
N ALA A 180 -8.94 -7.17 -2.29
CA ALA A 180 -9.05 -7.98 -3.50
C ALA A 180 -8.22 -9.26 -3.42
N LEU A 181 -6.96 -9.18 -2.96
CA LEU A 181 -6.14 -10.37 -2.75
C LEU A 181 -6.70 -11.27 -1.65
N TYR A 182 -7.16 -10.71 -0.53
CA TYR A 182 -7.84 -11.49 0.51
C TYR A 182 -9.05 -12.26 -0.06
N LEU A 183 -9.88 -11.62 -0.88
CA LEU A 183 -11.06 -12.24 -1.49
C LEU A 183 -10.65 -13.36 -2.46
N LEU A 184 -9.63 -13.14 -3.29
CA LEU A 184 -9.09 -14.14 -4.21
C LEU A 184 -8.56 -15.37 -3.46
N VAL A 185 -7.79 -15.16 -2.39
CA VAL A 185 -7.24 -16.26 -1.56
C VAL A 185 -8.36 -16.99 -0.82
N THR A 186 -9.40 -16.27 -0.39
CA THR A 186 -10.58 -16.87 0.25
C THR A 186 -11.37 -17.74 -0.71
N LEU A 187 -11.49 -17.36 -1.99
CA LEU A 187 -12.08 -18.21 -3.01
C LEU A 187 -11.27 -19.51 -3.21
N LEU A 188 -9.94 -19.40 -3.24
CA LEU A 188 -9.05 -20.56 -3.31
C LEU A 188 -9.20 -21.48 -2.08
N ALA A 189 -9.26 -20.91 -0.87
CA ALA A 189 -9.47 -21.66 0.36
C ALA A 189 -10.85 -22.34 0.39
N ALA A 190 -11.90 -21.65 -0.06
CA ALA A 190 -13.25 -22.22 -0.19
C ALA A 190 -13.30 -23.37 -1.20
N PHE A 191 -12.58 -23.24 -2.32
CA PHE A 191 -12.42 -24.33 -3.29
C PHE A 191 -11.71 -25.55 -2.68
N ASN A 192 -10.64 -25.34 -1.90
CA ASN A 192 -9.96 -26.43 -1.19
C ASN A 192 -10.87 -27.08 -0.13
N ILE A 193 -11.65 -26.29 0.62
CA ILE A 193 -12.69 -26.81 1.54
C ILE A 193 -13.68 -27.70 0.79
N PHE A 194 -14.15 -27.25 -0.37
CA PHE A 194 -15.07 -28.01 -1.21
C PHE A 194 -14.46 -29.35 -1.67
N GLN A 195 -13.19 -29.36 -2.11
CA GLN A 195 -12.47 -30.59 -2.46
C GLN A 195 -12.35 -31.56 -1.26
N ILE A 196 -12.06 -31.07 -0.06
CA ILE A 196 -11.93 -31.89 1.15
C ILE A 196 -13.28 -32.51 1.58
N CYS A 197 -14.37 -31.75 1.43
CA CYS A 197 -15.73 -32.19 1.73
C CYS A 197 -16.24 -33.23 0.72
N CYS A 198 -15.85 -33.10 -0.54
CA CYS A 198 -16.28 -33.95 -1.65
C CYS A 198 -15.09 -34.73 -2.24
N PRO A 199 -14.54 -35.73 -1.52
CA PRO A 199 -13.38 -36.48 -2.00
C PRO A 199 -13.68 -37.27 -3.28
N GLY A 200 -12.70 -37.36 -4.17
CA GLY A 200 -12.81 -38.04 -5.45
C GLY A 200 -13.75 -37.34 -6.44
N LEU A 201 -14.27 -36.15 -6.13
CA LEU A 201 -15.14 -35.40 -7.05
C LEU A 201 -14.37 -34.99 -8.31
N MET A 202 -13.12 -34.55 -8.17
CA MET A 202 -12.29 -34.20 -9.33
C MET A 202 -11.97 -35.42 -10.20
N PHE A 203 -11.68 -36.57 -9.58
CA PHE A 203 -11.53 -37.84 -10.28
C PHE A 203 -12.79 -38.20 -11.08
N ARG A 204 -13.94 -38.20 -10.40
CA ARG A 204 -15.24 -38.51 -11.01
C ARG A 204 -15.56 -37.55 -12.16
N TRP A 205 -15.22 -36.27 -12.01
CA TRP A 205 -15.41 -35.28 -13.06
C TRP A 205 -14.50 -35.53 -14.26
N SER A 206 -13.22 -35.88 -14.04
CA SER A 206 -12.29 -36.19 -15.13
C SER A 206 -12.69 -37.41 -15.96
N ILE A 207 -13.26 -38.44 -15.32
CA ILE A 207 -13.70 -39.66 -15.99
C ILE A 207 -15.16 -39.60 -16.46
N MET A 208 -15.89 -38.53 -16.12
CA MET A 208 -17.32 -38.38 -16.42
C MET A 208 -17.63 -38.48 -17.92
N TRP A 209 -16.68 -38.06 -18.76
CA TRP A 209 -16.79 -38.11 -20.22
C TRP A 209 -16.27 -39.41 -20.84
N HIS A 210 -15.60 -40.25 -20.04
CA HIS A 210 -14.92 -41.47 -20.50
C HIS A 210 -15.63 -42.74 -20.05
N VAL A 211 -16.39 -42.69 -18.96
CA VAL A 211 -16.98 -43.87 -18.32
C VAL A 211 -18.49 -43.70 -18.20
N ARG A 212 -19.23 -44.73 -18.58
CA ARG A 212 -20.71 -44.74 -18.59
C ARG A 212 -21.30 -44.65 -17.18
N ASP A 213 -20.61 -45.22 -16.18
CA ASP A 213 -20.93 -45.05 -14.75
C ASP A 213 -19.69 -44.57 -13.96
N PRO A 214 -19.49 -43.25 -13.87
CA PRO A 214 -18.40 -42.64 -13.09
C PRO A 214 -18.55 -42.85 -11.59
N ALA A 215 -19.76 -43.13 -11.09
CA ALA A 215 -20.03 -43.19 -9.66
C ALA A 215 -19.57 -44.53 -9.05
N ALA A 216 -19.57 -45.59 -9.87
CA ALA A 216 -19.09 -46.92 -9.52
C ALA A 216 -17.57 -47.11 -9.67
N ALA A 217 -16.85 -46.14 -10.24
CA ALA A 217 -15.40 -46.23 -10.42
C ALA A 217 -14.65 -45.95 -9.10
N GLU A 218 -13.82 -46.91 -8.68
CA GLU A 218 -12.96 -46.76 -7.50
C GLU A 218 -11.65 -46.05 -7.88
N PRO A 219 -11.26 -44.96 -7.18
CA PRO A 219 -9.99 -44.29 -7.42
C PRO A 219 -8.81 -45.17 -7.02
N SER A 220 -7.68 -45.03 -7.72
CA SER A 220 -6.45 -45.71 -7.33
C SER A 220 -5.90 -45.18 -6.00
N GLU A 221 -5.15 -46.01 -5.27
CA GLU A 221 -4.49 -45.59 -4.02
C GLU A 221 -3.55 -44.39 -4.23
N TRP A 222 -2.87 -44.35 -5.38
CA TRP A 222 -2.03 -43.23 -5.78
C TRP A 222 -2.82 -41.93 -5.93
N TYR A 223 -4.01 -42.00 -6.55
CA TYR A 223 -4.88 -40.83 -6.66
C TYR A 223 -5.30 -40.32 -5.28
N ILE A 224 -5.72 -41.22 -4.39
CA ILE A 224 -6.13 -40.87 -3.02
C ILE A 224 -4.96 -40.23 -2.25
N PHE A 225 -3.73 -40.71 -2.46
CA PHE A 225 -2.53 -40.12 -1.87
C PHE A 225 -2.28 -38.70 -2.41
N MET A 226 -2.29 -38.53 -3.73
CA MET A 226 -2.07 -37.24 -4.38
C MET A 226 -3.14 -36.21 -4.00
N GLU A 227 -4.40 -36.62 -3.93
CA GLU A 227 -5.51 -35.77 -3.49
C GLU A 227 -5.28 -35.26 -2.05
N ARG A 228 -4.83 -36.13 -1.14
CA ARG A 228 -4.52 -35.71 0.23
C ARG A 228 -3.32 -34.77 0.29
N ALA A 229 -2.31 -34.98 -0.54
CA ALA A 229 -1.14 -34.11 -0.63
C ALA A 229 -1.52 -32.73 -1.19
N GLU A 230 -2.38 -32.68 -2.22
CA GLU A 230 -2.92 -31.46 -2.80
C GLU A 230 -3.60 -30.59 -1.74
N TRP A 231 -4.47 -31.18 -0.90
CA TRP A 231 -5.15 -30.42 0.16
C TRP A 231 -4.17 -29.74 1.12
N VAL A 232 -3.07 -30.40 1.48
CA VAL A 232 -2.03 -29.83 2.38
C VAL A 232 -1.27 -28.72 1.67
N ILE A 233 -0.86 -28.96 0.43
CA ILE A 233 -0.11 -27.99 -0.38
C ILE A 233 -0.96 -26.73 -0.58
N LEU A 234 -2.22 -26.87 -0.98
CA LEU A 234 -3.15 -25.74 -1.15
C LEU A 234 -3.38 -24.99 0.15
N THR A 235 -3.45 -25.69 1.29
CA THR A 235 -3.55 -25.05 2.62
C THR A 235 -2.31 -24.21 2.92
N GLY A 236 -1.11 -24.73 2.64
CA GLY A 236 0.15 -24.02 2.83
C GLY A 236 0.28 -22.80 1.90
N VAL A 237 -0.08 -22.95 0.62
CA VAL A 237 -0.08 -21.86 -0.35
C VAL A 237 -1.07 -20.77 0.06
N ALA A 238 -2.28 -21.13 0.48
CA ALA A 238 -3.27 -20.17 0.98
C ALA A 238 -2.73 -19.37 2.18
N ALA A 239 -2.03 -20.02 3.12
CA ALA A 239 -1.42 -19.33 4.26
C ALA A 239 -0.38 -18.28 3.82
N VAL A 240 0.49 -18.62 2.86
CA VAL A 240 1.49 -17.67 2.32
C VAL A 240 0.81 -16.52 1.58
N LEU A 241 -0.20 -16.80 0.77
CA LEU A 241 -0.90 -15.75 0.02
C LEU A 241 -1.71 -14.83 0.94
N TYR A 242 -2.32 -15.37 2.01
CA TYR A 242 -2.98 -14.56 3.02
C TYR A 242 -2.00 -13.64 3.76
N TRP A 243 -0.82 -14.16 4.10
CA TRP A 243 0.26 -13.36 4.66
C TRP A 243 0.66 -12.23 3.70
N LEU A 244 0.88 -12.55 2.42
CA LEU A 244 1.21 -11.55 1.40
C LEU A 244 0.12 -10.48 1.27
N ALA A 245 -1.14 -10.89 1.22
CA ALA A 245 -2.30 -10.00 1.11
C ALA A 245 -2.41 -8.99 2.27
N LEU A 246 -1.94 -9.36 3.46
CA LEU A 246 -1.90 -8.47 4.62
C LEU A 246 -0.69 -7.51 4.58
N THR A 247 0.42 -7.95 4.00
CA THR A 247 1.66 -7.16 3.93
C THR A 247 1.69 -6.17 2.77
N THR A 248 0.93 -6.41 1.70
CA THR A 248 0.84 -5.49 0.56
C THR A 248 0.18 -4.17 0.95
N ILE A 249 0.78 -3.07 0.50
CA ILE A 249 0.26 -1.70 0.62
C ILE A 249 -0.46 -1.41 -0.70
N ASN A 250 -1.70 -0.93 -0.64
CA ASN A 250 -2.61 -0.90 -1.80
C ASN A 250 -3.53 0.32 -1.81
#